data_AF-A0A6N8EBC0-F1
#
_entry.id   AF-A0A6N8EBC0-F1
#
_cell.length_a   1.000
_cell.length_b   1.000
_cell.length_c   1.000
_cell.angle_alpha   90.00
_cell.angle_beta   90.00
_cell.angle_gamma   90.00
#
_symmetry.space_group_name_H-M   'P 1'
#
loop_
_entity.id
_entity.type
_entity.pdbx_description
1 polymer ?
#
loop_
_entity_poly.entity_id
_entity_poly.type
_entity_poly.pdbx_seq_one_letter_code
_entity_poly.pdbx_strand_id
1 'polypeptide(L)'
;MLQTIEVEIDASGRVHPVEPFEHLPSGRALLTLLQPTPASRKRLEAVIATTEHHAGEPLGTDNSSSVLTLLRSPWFQHAPAGDPAALEETIQANREAWNDR
;
A
#
# COMPACT_ATOMS: atom_id res chain seq x y z
N MET A 1 -23.96 -17.11 7.49
CA MET A 1 -22.58 -17.59 7.75
C MET A 1 -21.61 -16.52 7.30
N LEU A 2 -20.48 -16.36 8.00
CA LEU A 2 -19.38 -15.50 7.54
C LEU A 2 -18.51 -16.32 6.60
N GLN A 3 -18.20 -15.75 5.44
CA GLN A 3 -17.27 -16.32 4.48
C GLN A 3 -16.10 -15.34 4.35
N THR A 4 -14.89 -15.85 4.52
CA THR A 4 -13.67 -15.10 4.22
C THR A 4 -13.37 -15.30 2.74
N ILE A 5 -13.10 -14.21 2.04
CA ILE A 5 -12.67 -14.21 0.64
C ILE A 5 -11.34 -13.46 0.56
N GLU A 6 -10.46 -13.89 -0.32
CA GLU A 6 -9.20 -13.18 -0.57
C GLU A 6 -9.40 -12.14 -1.67
N VAL A 7 -9.01 -10.91 -1.37
CA VAL A 7 -9.14 -9.76 -2.27
C VAL A 7 -7.88 -8.92 -2.24
N GLU A 8 -7.52 -8.35 -3.38
CA GLU A 8 -6.46 -7.38 -3.52
C GLU A 8 -7.07 -5.97 -3.50
N ILE A 9 -6.43 -5.03 -2.81
CA ILE A 9 -6.79 -3.62 -2.84
C ILE A 9 -5.74 -2.90 -3.66
N ASP A 10 -6.13 -2.37 -4.82
CA ASP A 10 -5.20 -1.68 -5.69
C ASP A 10 -4.81 -0.29 -5.16
N ALA A 11 -3.87 0.37 -5.84
CA ALA A 11 -3.38 1.70 -5.48
C ALA A 11 -4.48 2.80 -5.53
N SER A 12 -5.60 2.56 -6.20
CA SER A 12 -6.75 3.45 -6.23
C SER A 12 -7.78 3.16 -5.13
N GLY A 13 -7.55 2.12 -4.32
CA GLY A 13 -8.46 1.66 -3.28
C GLY A 13 -9.61 0.79 -3.79
N ARG A 14 -9.54 0.29 -5.03
CA ARG A 14 -10.54 -0.66 -5.56
C ARG A 14 -10.20 -2.07 -5.15
N VAL A 15 -11.24 -2.83 -4.82
CA VAL A 15 -11.16 -4.22 -4.38
C VAL A 15 -11.29 -5.13 -5.60
N HIS A 16 -10.32 -6.03 -5.79
CA HIS A 16 -10.29 -7.03 -6.84
C HIS A 16 -10.32 -8.42 -6.21
N PRO A 17 -11.23 -9.33 -6.63
CA PRO A 17 -11.21 -10.70 -6.14
C PRO A 17 -9.93 -11.42 -6.62
N VAL A 18 -9.22 -12.05 -5.69
CA VAL A 18 -8.03 -12.87 -5.99
C VAL A 18 -8.45 -14.30 -6.31
N GLU A 19 -9.42 -14.81 -5.55
CA GLU A 19 -10.08 -16.08 -5.82
C GLU A 19 -10.92 -16.00 -7.11
N PRO A 20 -11.21 -17.13 -7.78
CA PRO A 20 -11.97 -17.18 -9.03
C PRO A 20 -13.47 -16.90 -8.82
N PHE A 21 -13.78 -15.79 -8.16
CA PHE A 21 -15.09 -15.19 -8.14
C PHE A 21 -15.16 -14.25 -9.35
N GLU A 22 -16.04 -14.56 -10.31
CA GLU A 22 -16.32 -13.62 -11.40
C GLU A 22 -16.76 -12.25 -10.86
N HIS A 23 -17.45 -12.24 -9.71
CA HIS A 23 -17.92 -11.03 -9.04
C HIS A 23 -17.97 -11.22 -7.52
N LEU A 24 -17.65 -10.16 -6.78
CA LEU A 24 -17.89 -10.12 -5.34
C LEU A 24 -19.39 -10.10 -5.04
N PRO A 25 -19.87 -10.82 -4.02
CA PRO A 25 -21.28 -10.79 -3.64
C PRO A 25 -21.69 -9.37 -3.22
N SER A 26 -22.87 -8.93 -3.65
CA SER A 26 -23.43 -7.63 -3.25
C SER A 26 -23.73 -7.63 -1.75
N GLY A 27 -23.17 -6.68 -1.00
CA GLY A 27 -23.41 -6.59 0.44
C GLY A 27 -22.40 -5.71 1.17
N ARG A 28 -22.38 -5.86 2.51
CA ARG A 28 -21.39 -5.22 3.39
C ARG A 28 -20.36 -6.27 3.79
N ALA A 29 -19.08 -5.88 3.76
CA ALA A 29 -17.96 -6.67 4.25
C ALA A 29 -17.19 -5.88 5.31
N LEU A 30 -16.48 -6.59 6.20
CA LEU A 30 -15.56 -6.00 7.18
C LEU A 30 -14.13 -6.23 6.69
N LEU A 31 -13.31 -5.18 6.76
CA LEU A 31 -11.90 -5.21 6.40
C LEU A 31 -11.05 -5.29 7.68
N THR A 32 -10.11 -6.23 7.72
CA THR A 32 -9.12 -6.34 8.81
C THR A 32 -7.75 -5.97 8.26
N LEU A 33 -7.20 -4.83 8.69
CA LEU A 33 -5.85 -4.39 8.33
C LEU A 33 -4.84 -4.84 9.39
N LEU A 34 -3.73 -5.44 8.95
CA LEU A 34 -2.63 -5.76 9.84
C LEU A 34 -1.94 -4.46 10.28
N GLN A 35 -1.65 -4.35 11.58
CA GLN A 35 -0.92 -3.20 12.10
C GLN A 35 0.47 -3.13 11.47
N PRO A 36 0.94 -1.93 11.06
CA PRO A 36 2.26 -1.80 10.47
C PRO A 36 3.34 -2.20 11.48
N THR A 37 4.26 -3.05 11.04
CA THR A 37 5.43 -3.42 11.85
C THR A 37 6.32 -2.19 12.10
N PRO A 38 7.20 -2.20 13.13
CA PRO A 38 8.14 -1.09 13.36
C PRO A 38 9.00 -0.74 12.14
N ALA A 39 9.40 -1.74 11.34
CA ALA A 39 10.16 -1.53 10.11
C ALA A 39 9.31 -0.84 9.02
N SER A 40 8.05 -1.25 8.89
CA SER A 40 7.08 -0.63 7.99
C SER A 40 6.79 0.82 8.40
N ARG A 41 6.70 1.09 9.71
CA ARG A 41 6.46 2.42 10.27
C ARG A 41 7.60 3.38 9.97
N LYS A 42 8.86 2.96 10.12
CA LYS A 42 10.02 3.81 9.81
C LYS A 42 10.11 4.20 8.33
N ARG A 43 9.74 3.29 7.42
CA ARG A 43 9.62 3.60 5.98
C ARG A 43 8.48 4.59 5.72
N LEU A 44 7.34 4.40 6.38
CA LEU A 44 6.21 5.31 6.26
C LEU A 44 6.56 6.72 6.75
N GLU A 45 7.22 6.84 7.90
CA GLU A 45 7.70 8.12 8.45
C GLU A 45 8.67 8.82 7.51
N ALA A 46 9.59 8.08 6.87
CA ALA A 46 10.54 8.65 5.90
C ALA A 46 9.84 9.18 4.62
N VAL A 47 8.82 8.46 4.17
CA VAL A 47 7.91 8.79 3.04
C VAL A 47 7.10 10.06 3.38
N ILE A 48 6.56 10.15 4.59
CA ILE A 48 5.86 11.34 5.08
C ILE A 48 6.80 12.54 5.19
N ALA A 49 8.00 12.36 5.76
CA ALA A 49 8.96 13.44 6.00
C ALA A 49 9.52 14.07 4.72
N THR A 50 9.50 13.35 3.60
CA THR A 50 9.89 13.86 2.27
C THR A 50 8.73 14.52 1.52
N THR A 51 7.50 14.47 2.07
CA THR A 51 6.35 15.20 1.53
C THR A 51 6.33 16.58 2.19
N GLU A 52 6.77 17.62 1.48
CA GLU A 52 6.80 18.99 1.99
C GLU A 52 5.45 19.40 2.61
N HIS A 53 5.55 20.00 3.81
CA HIS A 53 4.46 20.46 4.68
C HIS A 53 3.20 20.97 3.94
N HIS A 54 2.10 20.24 4.08
CA HIS A 54 0.80 20.86 4.30
C HIS A 54 0.49 20.79 5.79
N ALA A 55 0.87 21.88 6.47
CA ALA A 55 0.65 22.09 7.89
C ALA A 55 -0.84 22.03 8.21
N GLY A 56 -1.24 21.17 9.15
CA GLY A 56 -2.54 21.30 9.80
C GLY A 56 -3.08 20.09 10.54
N GLU A 57 -2.78 18.87 10.11
CA GLU A 57 -3.41 17.68 10.69
C GLU A 57 -2.34 16.70 11.19
N PRO A 58 -2.40 16.25 12.47
CA PRO A 58 -1.52 15.21 12.94
C PRO A 58 -1.75 13.95 12.10
N LEU A 59 -0.67 13.38 11.56
CA LEU A 59 -0.74 12.12 10.84
C LEU A 59 -1.32 11.06 11.78
N GLY A 60 -2.58 10.71 11.53
CA GLY A 60 -3.21 9.56 12.15
C GLY A 60 -2.34 8.33 11.89
N THR A 61 -2.29 7.45 12.88
CA THR A 61 -1.53 6.18 12.89
C THR A 61 -1.92 5.19 11.80
N ASP A 62 -2.77 5.59 10.86
CA ASP A 62 -3.30 4.81 9.76
C ASP A 62 -2.38 4.98 8.52
N ASN A 63 -1.51 3.98 8.37
CA ASN A 63 -0.57 3.80 7.27
C ASN A 63 -1.14 4.06 5.87
N SER A 64 -2.39 3.69 5.62
CA SER A 64 -3.07 3.88 4.34
C SER A 64 -3.22 5.37 3.99
N SER A 65 -3.57 6.21 4.97
CA SER A 65 -3.77 7.65 4.75
C SER A 65 -2.48 8.35 4.35
N SER A 66 -1.36 7.92 4.96
CA SER A 66 -0.04 8.46 4.67
C SER A 66 0.46 8.08 3.27
N VAL A 67 0.20 6.84 2.82
CA VAL A 67 0.49 6.40 1.45
C VAL A 67 -0.35 7.17 0.44
N LEU A 68 -1.65 7.31 0.69
CA LEU A 68 -2.54 8.08 -0.19
C LEU A 68 -2.14 9.55 -0.27
N THR A 69 -1.65 10.13 0.83
CA THR A 69 -1.13 11.51 0.86
C THR A 69 0.10 11.64 -0.02
N LEU A 70 1.03 10.68 0.05
CA LEU A 70 2.23 10.67 -0.78
C LEU A 70 1.93 10.46 -2.26
N LEU A 71 1.02 9.55 -2.62
CA LEU A 71 0.60 9.33 -4.02
C LEU A 71 -0.07 10.58 -4.63
N ARG A 72 -0.66 11.43 -3.79
CA ARG A 72 -1.28 12.70 -4.21
C ARG A 72 -0.32 13.88 -4.22
N SER A 73 0.92 13.69 -3.82
CA SER A 73 1.91 14.77 -3.73
C SER A 73 2.34 15.26 -5.12
N PRO A 74 2.70 16.55 -5.25
CA PRO A 74 3.24 17.08 -6.50
C PRO A 74 4.52 16.37 -6.93
N TRP A 75 5.35 15.94 -5.98
CA TRP A 75 6.59 15.24 -6.30
C TRP A 75 6.31 13.91 -7.01
N PHE A 76 5.33 13.12 -6.52
CA PHE A 76 5.01 11.81 -7.08
C PHE A 76 4.32 11.94 -8.44
N GLN A 77 3.43 12.92 -8.58
CA GLN A 77 2.74 13.18 -9.85
C GLN A 77 3.68 13.61 -10.99
N HIS A 78 4.80 14.26 -10.65
CA HIS A 78 5.81 14.70 -11.63
C HIS A 78 7.04 13.79 -11.66
N ALA A 79 7.04 12.69 -10.90
CA ALA A 79 8.15 11.77 -10.91
C ALA A 79 8.25 11.11 -12.30
N PRO A 80 9.48 10.97 -12.86
CA PRO A 80 9.66 10.20 -14.08
C PRO A 80 9.20 8.75 -13.85
N ALA A 81 8.63 8.14 -14.89
CA ALA A 81 8.30 6.72 -14.84
C ALA A 81 9.55 5.91 -14.48
N GLY A 82 9.44 5.05 -13.47
CA GLY A 82 10.53 4.16 -13.09
C GLY A 82 10.83 3.15 -14.19
N ASP A 83 12.06 2.64 -14.22
CA ASP A 83 12.42 1.52 -15.09
C ASP A 83 11.78 0.23 -14.55
N PRO A 84 10.86 -0.41 -15.32
CA PRO A 84 10.20 -1.63 -14.87
C PRO A 84 11.18 -2.80 -14.69
N ALA A 85 12.28 -2.86 -15.44
CA ALA A 85 13.25 -3.94 -15.31
C ALA A 85 14.04 -3.83 -13.99
N ALA A 86 14.51 -2.63 -13.66
CA ALA A 86 15.18 -2.35 -12.39
C ALA A 86 14.25 -2.55 -11.19
N LEU A 87 12.95 -2.25 -11.35
CA LEU A 87 11.95 -2.51 -10.32
C LEU A 87 11.77 -4.01 -10.07
N GLU A 88 11.66 -4.82 -11.14
CA GLU A 88 11.53 -6.27 -11.05
C GLU A 88 12.76 -6.91 -10.39
N GLU A 89 13.97 -6.46 -10.76
CA GLU A 89 15.21 -6.91 -10.13
C GLU A 89 15.23 -6.61 -8.63
N THR A 90 14.78 -5.42 -8.25
CA THR A 90 14.68 -5.02 -6.83
C THR A 90 13.65 -5.87 -6.08
N ILE A 91 12.51 -6.19 -6.70
CA ILE A 91 11.48 -7.05 -6.12
C ILE A 91 12.04 -8.46 -5.90
N GLN A 92 12.71 -9.01 -6.91
CA GLN A 92 13.30 -10.35 -6.84
C GLN A 92 14.38 -10.45 -5.75
N ALA A 93 15.28 -9.47 -5.69
CA ALA A 93 16.31 -9.42 -4.64
C ALA A 93 15.71 -9.36 -3.22
N ASN A 94 14.63 -8.61 -3.03
CA ASN A 94 13.92 -8.56 -1.75
C ASN A 94 13.26 -9.90 -1.39
N ARG A 95 12.72 -10.64 -2.37
CA ARG A 95 12.14 -11.97 -2.16
C ARG A 95 13.19 -12.99 -1.73
N GLU A 96 14.34 -12.98 -2.39
CA GLU A 96 15.46 -13.87 -2.07
C GLU A 96 15.99 -13.59 -0.65
N ALA A 97 16.19 -12.32 -0.31
CA ALA A 97 16.63 -11.91 1.03
C ALA A 97 15.64 -12.29 2.15
N TRP A 98 14.37 -12.49 1.84
CA TRP A 98 13.36 -12.96 2.81
C TRP A 98 13.26 -14.48 2.89
N ASN A 99 13.60 -15.20 1.82
CA ASN A 99 13.61 -16.67 1.81
C ASN A 99 14.83 -17.28 2.54
N ASP A 100 15.88 -16.49 2.80
CA ASP A 100 17.06 -16.90 3.57
C ASP A 100 16.88 -16.80 5.10
N ARG A 101 15.65 -16.67 5.60
CA ARG A 101 15.30 -16.65 7.04
C ARG A 101 14.32 -17.75 7.42
#